data_AF-A0AAJ2IG00-F1
#
_entry.id   AF-A0AAJ2IG00-F1
#
_cell.length_a   1.000
_cell.length_b   1.000
_cell.length_c   1.000
_cell.angle_alpha   90.00
_cell.angle_beta   90.00
_cell.angle_gamma   90.00
#
_symmetry.space_group_name_H-M   'P 1'
#
loop_
_entity.id
_entity.type
_entity.pdbx_description
1 polymer ?
#
loop_
_entity_poly.entity_id
_entity_poly.type
_entity_poly.pdbx_seq_one_letter_code
_entity_poly.pdbx_strand_id
1 'polypeptide(L)'
;MKVVPARVRELGEKMRAADGTVRRLAPLDGGVDASSGAGGNKLAANLRDAAKALNKVVDHHADRYRGYADLCMRAAESYENSDRHGAAGIESTAAVPATPGG
;
A
#
# COMPACT_ATOMS: atom_id res chain seq x y z
N MET A 1 -10.69 -19.52 9.78
CA MET A 1 -10.84 -18.27 9.01
C MET A 1 -10.22 -18.51 7.63
N LYS A 2 -10.99 -18.45 6.53
CA LYS A 2 -10.45 -18.62 5.17
C LYS A 2 -10.02 -17.26 4.62
N VAL A 3 -8.78 -17.14 4.16
CA VAL A 3 -8.31 -15.94 3.47
C VAL A 3 -8.83 -15.97 2.03
N VAL A 4 -9.43 -14.88 1.57
CA VAL A 4 -9.98 -14.76 0.21
C VAL A 4 -9.06 -13.81 -0.59
N PRO A 5 -8.26 -14.31 -1.55
CA PRO A 5 -7.26 -13.50 -2.26
C PRO A 5 -7.83 -12.25 -2.92
N ALA A 6 -9.04 -12.34 -3.48
CA ALA A 6 -9.74 -11.19 -4.06
C ALA A 6 -9.99 -10.06 -3.04
N ARG A 7 -10.36 -10.40 -1.79
CA ARG A 7 -10.55 -9.40 -0.72
C ARG A 7 -9.24 -8.79 -0.26
N VAL A 8 -8.15 -9.56 -0.30
CA VAL A 8 -6.80 -9.04 0.02
C VAL A 8 -6.32 -8.07 -1.06
N ARG A 9 -6.58 -8.36 -2.35
CA ARG A 9 -6.31 -7.38 -3.43
C ARG A 9 -7.13 -6.11 -3.30
N GLU A 10 -8.43 -6.24 -3.04
CA GLU A 10 -9.32 -5.10 -2.81
C GLU A 10 -8.79 -4.20 -1.67
N LEU A 11 -8.27 -4.81 -0.60
CA LEU A 11 -7.63 -4.06 0.49
C LEU A 11 -6.35 -3.35 0.01
N GLY A 12 -5.49 -4.02 -0.76
CA GLY A 12 -4.29 -3.42 -1.34
C GLY A 12 -4.59 -2.22 -2.24
N GLU A 13 -5.63 -2.31 -3.07
CA GLU A 13 -6.09 -1.21 -3.92
C GLU A 13 -6.59 -0.01 -3.09
N LYS A 14 -7.36 -0.26 -2.02
CA LYS A 14 -7.78 0.80 -1.08
C LYS A 14 -6.58 1.50 -0.44
N MET A 15 -5.53 0.76 -0.10
CA MET A 15 -4.30 1.35 0.46
C MET A 15 -3.54 2.20 -0.57
N ARG A 16 -3.49 1.78 -1.85
CA ARG A 16 -2.96 2.64 -2.93
C ARG A 16 -3.78 3.91 -3.14
N ALA A 17 -5.10 3.81 -3.08
CA ALA A 17 -5.97 4.98 -3.17
C ALA A 17 -5.75 5.95 -1.99
N ALA A 18 -5.48 5.41 -0.79
CA ALA A 18 -5.13 6.19 0.39
C ALA A 18 -3.76 6.89 0.23
N ASP A 19 -2.72 6.18 -0.25
CA ASP A 19 -1.42 6.77 -0.62
C ASP A 19 -1.60 7.96 -1.58
N GLY A 20 -2.30 7.76 -2.69
CA GLY A 20 -2.58 8.83 -3.65
C GLY A 20 -3.36 10.00 -3.04
N THR A 21 -4.30 9.73 -2.13
CA THR A 21 -5.07 10.79 -1.44
C THR A 21 -4.20 11.60 -0.48
N VAL A 22 -3.33 10.92 0.28
CA VAL A 22 -2.43 11.56 1.24
C VAL A 22 -1.40 12.42 0.51
N ARG A 23 -0.83 11.95 -0.61
CA ARG A 23 0.13 12.74 -1.40
C ARG A 23 -0.47 14.03 -1.96
N ARG A 24 -1.78 14.07 -2.23
CA ARG A 24 -2.47 15.31 -2.66
C ARG A 24 -2.52 16.39 -1.57
N LEU A 25 -2.23 16.06 -0.31
CA LEU A 25 -2.14 17.04 0.77
C LEU A 25 -0.81 17.83 0.73
N ALA A 26 0.15 17.41 -0.08
CA ALA A 26 1.46 18.05 -0.23
C ALA A 26 1.70 18.50 -1.69
N PRO A 27 2.63 19.44 -1.94
CA PRO A 27 3.43 20.19 -0.97
C PRO A 27 2.65 21.30 -0.27
N LEU A 28 2.75 21.37 1.07
CA LEU A 28 2.18 22.44 1.90
C LEU A 28 3.08 23.68 2.00
N ASP A 29 4.38 23.52 1.75
CA ASP A 29 5.40 24.56 1.84
C ASP A 29 5.37 25.54 0.66
N GLY A 30 4.68 25.21 -0.43
CA GLY A 30 4.43 26.10 -1.57
C GLY A 30 3.30 27.12 -1.35
N GLY A 31 2.45 26.92 -0.34
CA GLY A 31 1.30 27.81 -0.06
C GLY A 31 1.61 29.00 0.87
N VAL A 32 2.76 28.99 1.55
CA VAL A 32 3.17 30.07 2.46
C VAL A 32 4.03 31.08 1.70
N ASP A 33 3.37 31.96 0.95
CA ASP A 33 4.05 33.08 0.31
C ASP A 33 4.27 34.21 1.31
N ALA A 34 5.42 34.17 1.95
CA ALA A 34 5.87 35.19 2.90
C ALA A 34 6.27 36.51 2.21
N SER A 35 6.19 36.61 0.88
CA SER A 35 6.80 37.69 0.12
C SER A 35 6.01 39.01 0.10
N SER A 36 4.75 39.04 0.53
CA SER A 36 3.89 40.21 0.31
C SER A 36 3.83 41.25 1.45
N GLY A 37 4.55 41.07 2.56
CA GLY A 37 4.58 42.13 3.56
C GLY A 37 5.46 41.85 4.77
N ALA A 38 6.39 42.77 5.00
CA ALA A 38 7.28 42.89 6.16
C ALA A 38 8.50 41.95 6.17
N GLY A 39 9.66 42.57 5.99
CA GLY A 39 10.96 41.95 6.18
C GLY A 39 11.08 41.27 7.55
N GLY A 40 11.80 40.14 7.56
CA GLY A 40 12.33 39.57 8.80
C GLY A 40 11.32 38.92 9.76
N ASN A 41 10.11 38.55 9.31
CA ASN A 41 9.14 37.99 10.24
C ASN A 41 9.46 36.51 10.56
N LYS A 42 10.08 36.24 11.71
CA LYS A 42 10.35 34.92 12.29
C LYS A 42 9.12 33.98 12.23
N LEU A 43 7.91 34.54 12.25
CA LEU A 43 6.66 33.81 12.04
C LEU A 43 6.59 33.11 10.67
N ALA A 44 6.97 33.80 9.59
CA ALA A 44 6.94 33.23 8.24
C ALA A 44 7.97 32.10 8.09
N ALA A 45 9.14 32.25 8.70
CA ALA A 45 10.15 31.19 8.76
C ALA A 45 9.62 29.97 9.53
N ASN A 46 9.03 30.18 10.71
CA ASN A 46 8.42 29.11 11.51
C ASN A 46 7.28 28.40 10.77
N LEU A 47 6.43 29.13 10.05
CA LEU A 47 5.35 28.57 9.24
C LEU A 47 5.89 27.72 8.08
N ARG A 48 6.96 28.18 7.41
CA ARG A 48 7.63 27.40 6.37
C ARG A 48 8.26 26.12 6.94
N ASP A 49 8.89 26.20 8.10
CA ASP A 49 9.49 25.02 8.76
C ASP A 49 8.44 24.03 9.24
N ALA A 50 7.31 24.52 9.79
CA ALA A 50 6.16 23.70 10.12
C ALA A 50 5.57 23.02 8.87
N ALA A 51 5.42 23.74 7.76
CA ALA A 51 4.94 23.17 6.49
C ALA A 51 5.87 22.06 5.97
N LYS A 52 7.20 22.26 6.04
CA LYS A 52 8.20 21.21 5.71
C LYS A 52 8.09 20.00 6.63
N ALA A 53 7.87 20.21 7.92
CA ALA A 53 7.69 19.11 8.87
C ALA A 53 6.42 18.31 8.56
N LEU A 54 5.31 19.00 8.22
CA LEU A 54 4.06 18.38 7.81
C LEU A 54 4.21 17.62 6.48
N ASN A 55 4.95 18.14 5.50
CA ASN A 55 5.26 17.41 4.27
C ASN A 55 5.95 16.06 4.57
N LYS A 56 6.92 16.02 5.50
CA LYS A 56 7.57 14.77 5.90
C LYS A 56 6.60 13.77 6.52
N VAL A 57 5.63 14.25 7.31
CA VAL A 57 4.59 13.41 7.89
C VAL A 57 3.68 12.83 6.81
N VAL A 58 3.29 13.66 5.83
CA VAL A 58 2.51 13.24 4.66
C VAL A 58 3.26 12.16 3.88
N ASP A 59 4.54 12.38 3.56
CA ASP A 59 5.38 11.42 2.85
C ASP A 59 5.52 10.10 3.62
N HIS A 60 5.77 10.16 4.93
CA HIS A 60 5.87 8.97 5.77
C HIS A 60 4.59 8.12 5.73
N HIS A 61 3.41 8.75 5.83
CA HIS A 61 2.15 8.03 5.78
C HIS A 61 1.86 7.48 4.38
N ALA A 62 2.15 8.25 3.34
CA ALA A 62 2.04 7.82 1.95
C ALA A 62 2.86 6.54 1.69
N ASP A 63 4.12 6.53 2.13
CA ASP A 63 5.02 5.38 2.01
C ASP A 63 4.54 4.16 2.81
N ARG A 64 3.99 4.37 4.02
CA ARG A 64 3.33 3.31 4.81
C ARG A 64 2.16 2.69 4.07
N TYR A 65 1.26 3.50 3.51
CA TYR A 65 0.11 3.01 2.74
C TYR A 65 0.54 2.23 1.51
N ARG A 66 1.55 2.72 0.77
CA ARG A 66 2.15 2.00 -0.35
C ARG A 66 2.72 0.65 0.09
N GLY A 67 3.47 0.61 1.19
CA GLY A 67 4.02 -0.63 1.74
C GLY A 67 2.95 -1.65 2.10
N TYR A 68 1.84 -1.22 2.71
CA TYR A 68 0.71 -2.11 2.99
C TYR A 68 0.03 -2.61 1.71
N ALA A 69 -0.11 -1.77 0.70
CA ALA A 69 -0.65 -2.19 -0.59
C ALA A 69 0.20 -3.31 -1.21
N ASP A 70 1.53 -3.13 -1.23
CA ASP A 70 2.45 -4.11 -1.80
C ASP A 70 2.44 -5.43 -1.01
N LEU A 71 2.34 -5.39 0.33
CA LEU A 71 2.17 -6.57 1.16
C LEU A 71 0.86 -7.32 0.85
N CYS A 72 -0.25 -6.60 0.68
CA CYS A 72 -1.53 -7.21 0.32
C CYS A 72 -1.44 -7.92 -1.04
N MET A 73 -0.83 -7.29 -2.03
CA MET A 73 -0.67 -7.90 -3.37
C MET A 73 0.16 -9.18 -3.31
N ARG A 74 1.32 -9.14 -2.64
CA ARG A 74 2.19 -10.32 -2.45
C ARG A 74 1.48 -11.44 -1.69
N ALA A 75 0.72 -11.10 -0.66
CA ALA A 75 -0.05 -12.08 0.10
C ALA A 75 -1.12 -12.74 -0.78
N ALA A 76 -1.88 -11.97 -1.56
CA ALA A 76 -2.88 -12.50 -2.47
C ALA A 76 -2.26 -13.44 -3.52
N GLU A 77 -1.15 -13.05 -4.14
CA GLU A 77 -0.39 -13.88 -5.07
C GLU A 77 0.10 -15.17 -4.42
N SER A 78 0.64 -15.09 -3.20
CA SER A 78 1.11 -16.26 -2.47
C SER A 78 -0.03 -17.23 -2.17
N TYR A 79 -1.23 -16.74 -1.82
CA TYR A 79 -2.38 -17.61 -1.56
C TYR A 79 -2.86 -18.31 -2.83
N GLU A 80 -2.97 -17.60 -3.95
CA GLU A 80 -3.36 -18.21 -5.23
C GLU A 80 -2.33 -19.21 -5.74
N ASN A 81 -1.05 -18.92 -5.52
CA ASN A 81 0.00 -19.86 -5.90
C ASN A 81 -0.07 -21.14 -5.07
N SER A 82 -0.28 -21.02 -3.75
CA SER A 82 -0.48 -22.18 -2.88
C SER A 82 -1.73 -22.98 -3.26
N ASP A 83 -2.83 -22.31 -3.61
CA ASP A 83 -4.07 -22.97 -4.03
C ASP A 83 -3.86 -23.74 -5.35
N ARG A 84 -3.15 -23.14 -6.32
CA ARG A 84 -2.81 -23.80 -7.58
C ARG A 84 -1.89 -25.01 -7.39
N HIS A 85 -0.87 -24.91 -6.53
CA HIS A 85 0.02 -26.03 -6.23
C HIS A 85 -0.71 -27.14 -5.48
N GLY A 86 -1.60 -26.79 -4.54
CA GLY A 86 -2.46 -27.74 -3.85
C GLY A 86 -3.41 -28.46 -4.80
N ALA A 87 -4.06 -27.73 -5.71
CA ALA A 87 -4.93 -28.30 -6.74
C ALA A 87 -4.18 -29.24 -7.69
N ALA A 88 -2.99 -28.84 -8.17
CA ALA A 88 -2.15 -29.69 -9.03
C ALA A 88 -1.70 -30.98 -8.34
N GLY A 89 -1.42 -30.93 -7.02
CA GLY A 89 -1.10 -32.11 -6.21
C GLY A 89 -2.27 -33.09 -6.09
N ILE A 90 -3.51 -32.59 -6.00
CA ILE A 90 -4.72 -33.42 -5.94
C ILE A 90 -5.00 -34.08 -7.30
N GLU A 91 -4.89 -33.33 -8.40
CA GLU A 91 -5.06 -33.88 -9.76
C GLU A 91 -4.02 -34.96 -10.08
N SER A 92 -2.77 -34.78 -9.65
CA SER A 92 -1.71 -35.80 -9.79
C SER A 92 -1.99 -37.07 -8.98
N THR A 93 -2.73 -36.98 -7.87
CA THR A 93 -3.04 -38.14 -7.01
C THR A 93 -4.29 -38.87 -7.51
N ALA A 94 -5.25 -38.16 -8.11
CA ALA A 94 -6.44 -38.74 -8.74
C ALA A 94 -6.13 -39.47 -10.07
N ALA A 95 -4.98 -39.19 -10.69
CA ALA A 95 -4.54 -39.80 -11.95
C ALA A 95 -3.78 -41.14 -11.78
N VAL A 96 -3.60 -41.66 -10.57
CA VAL A 96 -2.99 -42.99 -10.36
C VAL A 96 -4.06 -44.06 -10.67
N PRO A 97 -3.89 -44.89 -11.73
CA PRO A 97 -4.85 -45.93 -12.05
C PRO A 97 -4.89 -46.97 -10.93
N ALA A 98 -6.11 -47.35 -10.50
CA ALA A 98 -6.30 -48.43 -9.56
C ALA A 98 -5.68 -49.72 -10.13
N THR A 99 -4.62 -50.20 -9.49
CA THR A 99 -4.05 -51.52 -9.77
C THR A 99 -5.13 -52.57 -9.53
N PRO A 100 -5.52 -53.41 -10.50
CA PRO A 100 -6.44 -54.50 -10.24
C PRO A 100 -5.70 -55.53 -9.39
N GLY A 101 -6.13 -55.70 -8.13
CA GLY A 101 -5.68 -56.79 -7.28
C GLY A 101 -6.20 -58.11 -7.85
N GLY A 102 -5.27 -59.01 -8.19
CA GLY A 102 -5.55 -60.41 -8.52
C GLY A 102 -5.58 -61.30 -7.30
#